data_AF-A0A7C8YGM3-F1
#
_entry.id   AF-A0A7C8YGM3-F1
#
_cell.length_a   1.000
_cell.length_b   1.000
_cell.length_c   1.000
_cell.angle_alpha   90.00
_cell.angle_beta   90.00
_cell.angle_gamma   90.00
#
_symmetry.space_group_name_H-M   'P 1'
#
loop_
_entity.id
_entity.type
_entity.pdbx_description
1 polymer ?
#
loop_
_entity_poly.entity_id
_entity_poly.type
_entity_poly.pdbx_seq_one_letter_code
_entity_poly.pdbx_strand_id
1 'polypeptide(L)'
;PPDYRPTPSQVKAAYKRKVWDVHPDRFPANERSYAESQFKMISEAYTCLLPGGVGSSVSVSYTRVVRTGVPRVHGAGRQHPLVGLPFLFIILGTVGLGGIYGARAYRKQIEAN
;
A
#
# COMPACT_ATOMS: atom_id res chain seq x y z
N PRO A 1 24.88 -27.95 -17.48
CA PRO A 1 25.31 -26.93 -18.47
C PRO A 1 25.45 -25.56 -17.81
N PRO A 2 26.63 -24.93 -17.88
CA PRO A 2 26.93 -23.68 -17.16
C PRO A 2 26.22 -22.43 -17.71
N ASP A 3 25.66 -22.48 -18.92
CA ASP A 3 25.04 -21.32 -19.58
C ASP A 3 23.50 -21.37 -19.65
N TYR A 4 22.86 -22.18 -18.78
CA TYR A 4 21.41 -22.28 -18.77
C TYR A 4 20.77 -21.00 -18.21
N ARG A 5 20.14 -20.22 -19.09
CA ARG A 5 19.31 -19.07 -18.69
C ARG A 5 17.85 -19.51 -18.60
N PRO A 6 17.27 -19.60 -17.38
CA PRO A 6 15.88 -19.98 -17.24
C PRO A 6 14.98 -18.90 -17.88
N THR A 7 13.88 -19.34 -18.49
CA THR A 7 12.89 -18.41 -19.04
C THR A 7 12.16 -17.67 -17.91
N PRO A 8 11.61 -16.46 -18.16
CA PRO A 8 10.83 -15.74 -17.15
C PRO A 8 9.66 -16.55 -16.58
N SER A 9 9.04 -17.43 -17.40
CA SER A 9 7.98 -18.33 -16.94
C SER A 9 8.48 -19.38 -15.96
N GLN A 10 9.68 -19.94 -16.17
CA GLN A 10 10.31 -20.88 -15.24
C GLN A 10 10.70 -20.20 -13.94
N VAL A 11 11.27 -18.99 -14.02
CA VAL A 11 11.61 -18.18 -12.83
C VAL A 11 10.36 -17.89 -12.01
N LYS A 12 9.27 -17.45 -12.65
CA LYS A 12 7.98 -17.19 -11.98
C LYS A 12 7.36 -18.45 -11.38
N ALA A 13 7.41 -19.57 -12.08
CA ALA A 13 6.91 -20.85 -11.56
C ALA A 13 7.70 -21.32 -10.33
N ALA A 14 9.03 -21.25 -10.39
CA ALA A 14 9.91 -21.58 -9.27
C ALA A 14 9.70 -20.64 -8.08
N TYR A 15 9.54 -19.33 -8.34
CA TYR A 15 9.21 -18.33 -7.32
C TYR A 15 7.91 -18.67 -6.59
N LYS A 16 6.81 -18.92 -7.32
CA LYS A 16 5.52 -19.27 -6.71
C LYS A 16 5.62 -20.50 -5.82
N ARG A 17 6.33 -21.53 -6.27
CA ARG A 17 6.55 -22.75 -5.47
C ARG A 17 7.33 -22.45 -4.19
N LYS A 18 8.48 -21.77 -4.32
CA LYS A 18 9.33 -21.44 -3.17
C LYS A 18 8.63 -20.54 -2.15
N VAL A 19 7.92 -19.51 -2.62
CA VAL A 19 7.11 -18.64 -1.76
C VAL A 19 6.05 -19.42 -0.99
N TRP A 20 5.36 -20.35 -1.67
CA TRP A 20 4.37 -21.19 -1.02
C TRP A 20 5.01 -22.10 0.04
N ASP A 21 6.23 -22.59 -0.19
CA ASP A 21 6.95 -23.43 0.76
C ASP A 21 7.39 -22.66 2.02
N VAL A 22 7.71 -21.38 1.89
CA VAL A 22 8.16 -20.52 2.99
C VAL A 22 7.11 -19.53 3.48
N HIS A 23 5.84 -19.73 3.11
CA HIS A 23 4.78 -18.80 3.49
C HIS A 23 4.63 -18.78 5.01
N PRO A 24 4.66 -17.61 5.68
CA PRO A 24 4.70 -17.54 7.15
C PRO A 24 3.48 -18.16 7.85
N ASP A 25 2.36 -18.30 7.13
CA ASP A 25 1.16 -18.97 7.67
C ASP A 25 1.23 -20.50 7.65
N ARG A 26 2.25 -21.09 7.01
CA ARG A 26 2.51 -22.54 7.07
C ARG A 26 3.41 -22.94 8.24
N PHE A 27 4.03 -21.96 8.90
CA PHE A 27 4.96 -22.21 10.00
C PHE A 27 4.28 -21.93 11.34
N PRO A 28 4.57 -22.74 12.37
CA PRO A 28 4.16 -22.41 13.72
C PRO A 28 4.79 -21.09 14.19
N ALA A 29 4.19 -20.44 15.19
CA ALA A 29 4.56 -19.07 15.59
C ALA A 29 6.04 -18.92 16.00
N ASN A 30 6.67 -19.98 16.50
CA ASN A 30 8.09 -20.04 16.87
C ASN A 30 9.04 -19.97 15.65
N GLU A 31 8.60 -20.43 14.49
CA GLU A 31 9.42 -20.50 13.25
C GLU A 31 9.03 -19.42 12.24
N ARG A 32 8.07 -18.55 12.60
CA ARG A 32 7.56 -17.50 11.71
C ARG A 32 8.66 -16.55 11.24
N SER A 33 9.59 -16.16 12.12
CA SER A 33 10.72 -15.29 11.75
C SER A 33 11.68 -15.95 10.74
N TYR A 34 11.83 -17.27 10.82
CA TYR A 34 12.62 -18.03 9.85
C TYR A 34 11.93 -18.03 8.49
N ALA A 35 10.62 -18.31 8.45
CA ALA A 35 9.82 -18.27 7.22
C ALA A 35 9.84 -16.89 6.55
N GLU A 36 9.70 -15.81 7.34
CA GLU A 36 9.78 -14.43 6.85
C GLU A 36 11.15 -14.10 6.25
N SER A 37 12.25 -14.53 6.90
CA SER A 37 13.61 -14.34 6.38
C SER A 37 13.82 -15.06 5.04
N GLN A 38 13.35 -16.31 4.95
CA GLN A 38 13.44 -17.10 3.72
C GLN A 38 12.58 -16.50 2.59
N PHE A 39 11.34 -16.09 2.90
CA PHE A 39 10.44 -15.42 1.95
C PHE A 39 11.10 -14.18 1.36
N LYS A 40 11.71 -13.37 2.22
CA LYS A 40 12.42 -12.16 1.82
C LYS A 40 13.56 -12.49 0.86
N MET A 41 14.46 -13.42 1.21
CA MET A 41 15.59 -13.79 0.35
C MET A 41 15.14 -14.28 -1.03
N ILE A 42 14.04 -15.05 -1.08
CA ILE A 42 13.46 -15.52 -2.35
C ILE A 42 12.90 -14.37 -3.18
N SER A 43 12.26 -13.38 -2.56
CA SER A 43 11.71 -12.20 -3.24
C SER A 43 12.80 -11.27 -3.81
N GLU A 44 13.89 -11.10 -3.07
CA GLU A 44 15.06 -10.33 -3.53
C GLU A 44 15.70 -11.02 -4.74
N ALA A 45 15.97 -12.32 -4.64
CA ALA A 45 16.53 -13.10 -5.73
C ALA A 45 15.62 -13.07 -6.98
N TYR A 46 14.29 -13.18 -6.82
CA TYR A 46 13.34 -13.06 -7.94
C TYR A 46 13.44 -11.70 -8.62
N THR A 47 13.54 -10.62 -7.85
CA THR A 47 13.69 -9.25 -8.38
C THR A 47 14.97 -9.09 -9.19
N CYS A 48 16.08 -9.67 -8.73
CA CYS A 48 17.35 -9.69 -9.45
C CYS A 48 17.29 -10.50 -10.76
N LEU A 49 16.38 -11.48 -10.86
CA LEU A 49 16.19 -12.30 -12.07
C LEU A 49 15.22 -11.67 -13.07
N LEU A 50 14.52 -10.58 -12.73
CA LEU A 50 13.58 -9.91 -13.62
C LEU A 50 14.33 -9.01 -14.62
N PRO A 51 14.07 -9.14 -15.94
CA PRO A 51 14.63 -8.23 -16.93
C PRO A 51 14.11 -6.81 -16.68
N GLY A 52 15.01 -5.88 -16.36
CA GLY A 52 14.67 -4.49 -16.00
C GLY A 52 14.83 -4.15 -14.51
N GLY A 53 15.19 -5.12 -13.67
CA GLY A 53 15.62 -4.88 -12.29
C GLY A 53 16.97 -4.19 -12.26
N VAL A 54 17.00 -2.87 -12.46
CA VAL A 54 18.15 -2.03 -12.10
C VAL A 54 18.47 -2.36 -10.65
N GLY A 55 19.72 -2.76 -10.39
CA GLY A 55 20.25 -3.18 -9.09
C GLY A 55 20.14 -2.11 -8.01
N SER A 56 18.91 -1.80 -7.62
CA SER A 56 18.62 -1.14 -6.38
C SER A 56 18.80 -2.21 -5.31
N SER A 57 20.04 -2.33 -4.87
CA SER A 57 20.38 -2.65 -3.49
C SER A 57 19.67 -1.62 -2.60
N VAL A 58 18.33 -1.69 -2.53
CA VAL A 58 17.58 -1.07 -1.45
C VAL A 58 17.97 -1.92 -0.26
N SER A 59 19.03 -1.48 0.41
CA SER A 59 19.21 -1.76 1.82
C SER A 59 17.95 -1.25 2.50
N VAL A 60 16.93 -2.10 2.57
CA VAL A 60 15.68 -1.85 3.27
C VAL A 60 16.10 -1.76 4.72
N SER A 61 16.22 -0.54 5.23
CA SER A 61 16.43 -0.27 6.65
C SER A 61 15.19 -0.81 7.38
N TYR A 62 15.32 -1.98 7.99
CA TYR A 62 14.25 -2.61 8.77
C TYR A 62 14.03 -1.77 10.02
N THR A 63 13.09 -0.82 9.96
CA THR A 63 12.49 -0.27 11.16
C THR A 63 11.71 -1.39 11.83
N ARG A 64 12.37 -2.04 12.79
CA ARG A 64 11.73 -2.96 13.73
C ARG A 64 10.62 -2.16 14.42
N VAL A 65 9.36 -2.43 14.08
CA VAL A 65 8.18 -1.88 14.77
C VAL A 65 8.07 -2.50 16.17
N VAL A 66 9.04 -2.19 17.02
CA VAL A 66 8.75 -2.03 18.44
C VAL A 66 8.10 -0.67 18.58
N ARG A 67 7.10 -0.55 19.45
CA ARG A 67 6.40 0.70 19.77
C ARG A 67 7.38 1.75 20.29
N THR A 68 8.07 2.44 19.38
CA THR A 68 8.89 3.61 19.69
C THR A 68 8.06 4.82 19.28
N GLY A 69 7.82 5.69 20.25
CA GLY A 69 7.03 6.90 20.10
C GLY A 69 7.49 7.73 18.89
N VAL A 70 6.52 8.42 18.30
CA VAL A 70 6.70 9.33 17.17
C VAL A 70 7.91 10.25 17.38
N PRO A 71 8.84 10.34 16.42
CA PRO A 71 9.91 11.33 16.49
C PRO A 71 9.29 12.71 16.36
N ARG A 72 9.40 13.51 17.42
CA ARG A 72 9.04 14.91 17.43
C ARG A 72 10.15 15.69 16.72
N VAL A 73 9.99 15.93 15.42
CA VAL A 73 10.85 16.85 14.67
C VAL A 73 10.16 18.21 14.66
N HIS A 74 10.57 19.10 15.57
CA HIS A 74 10.47 20.53 15.34
C HIS A 74 11.58 20.91 14.36
N GLY A 75 11.24 21.53 13.22
CA GLY A 75 12.28 22.11 12.35
C GLY A 75 11.85 22.29 10.89
N ALA A 76 11.17 23.41 10.65
CA ALA A 76 11.29 24.29 9.47
C ALA A 76 11.61 23.69 8.09
N GLY A 77 10.66 23.77 7.16
CA GLY A 77 10.93 23.55 5.74
C GLY A 77 9.69 23.64 4.84
N ARG A 78 9.22 24.88 4.64
CA ARG A 78 8.16 25.32 3.71
C ARG A 78 7.98 24.46 2.44
N GLN A 79 6.76 23.93 2.27
CA GLN A 79 5.84 24.03 1.12
C GLN A 79 4.98 22.75 0.99
N HIS A 80 3.75 22.81 1.49
CA HIS A 80 2.67 21.85 1.21
C HIS A 80 1.46 22.69 0.80
N PRO A 81 0.85 22.42 -0.36
CA PRO A 81 -0.52 21.91 -0.26
C PRO A 81 -0.78 20.83 -1.31
N LEU A 82 -1.84 20.04 -1.10
CA LEU A 82 -2.48 19.14 -2.09
C LEU A 82 -2.12 17.65 -2.04
N VAL A 83 -1.75 17.10 -0.88
CA VAL A 83 -1.93 15.66 -0.64
C VAL A 83 -2.74 15.47 0.62
N GLY A 84 -4.01 15.17 0.43
CA GLY A 84 -4.94 14.87 1.50
C GLY A 84 -6.24 15.58 1.23
N LEU A 85 -7.19 14.86 0.63
CA LEU A 85 -8.56 14.69 1.12
C LEU A 85 -9.48 14.25 -0.03
N PRO A 86 -9.45 12.97 -0.44
CA PRO A 86 -10.53 12.43 -1.26
C PRO A 86 -11.88 12.47 -0.51
N PHE A 87 -11.87 12.56 0.82
CA PHE A 87 -13.06 12.50 1.67
C PHE A 87 -13.70 13.87 2.00
N LEU A 88 -13.00 15.00 1.83
CA LEU A 88 -13.58 16.31 2.15
C LEU A 88 -14.58 16.77 1.07
N PHE A 89 -14.37 16.34 -0.18
CA PHE A 89 -15.35 16.52 -1.26
C PHE A 89 -16.62 15.69 -1.06
N ILE A 90 -16.53 14.51 -0.42
CA ILE A 90 -17.70 13.66 -0.14
C ILE A 90 -18.62 14.35 0.89
N ILE A 91 -18.06 14.93 1.95
CA ILE A 91 -18.85 15.62 2.99
C ILE A 91 -19.49 16.92 2.45
N LEU A 92 -18.76 17.69 1.63
CA LEU A 92 -19.31 18.92 1.04
C LEU A 92 -20.38 18.63 -0.03
N GLY A 93 -20.24 17.52 -0.79
CA GLY A 93 -21.19 17.13 -1.83
C GLY A 93 -22.57 16.68 -1.29
N THR A 94 -22.62 16.05 -0.11
CA THR A 94 -23.89 15.56 0.46
C THR A 94 -24.78 16.67 1.03
N VAL A 95 -24.20 17.79 1.49
CA VAL A 95 -24.99 18.90 2.05
C VAL A 95 -25.63 19.75 0.93
N GLY A 96 -25.02 19.81 -0.26
CA GLY A 96 -25.51 20.66 -1.37
C GLY A 96 -26.67 20.08 -2.20
N LEU A 97 -26.76 18.75 -2.34
CA LEU A 97 -27.74 18.12 -3.26
C LEU A 97 -29.04 17.64 -2.61
N GLY A 98 -29.14 17.64 -1.27
CA GLY A 98 -30.36 17.29 -0.54
C GLY A 98 -31.33 18.45 -0.26
N GLY A 99 -30.89 19.72 -0.41
CA GLY A 99 -31.64 20.89 0.05
C GLY A 99 -32.57 21.57 -0.96
N ILE A 100 -32.57 21.17 -2.23
CA ILE A 100 -33.17 21.97 -3.32
C ILE A 100 -34.61 21.56 -3.71
N TYR A 101 -35.16 20.47 -3.15
CA TYR A 101 -36.54 20.04 -3.45
C TYR A 101 -37.62 20.58 -2.50
N GLY A 102 -37.26 21.11 -1.32
CA GLY A 102 -38.22 21.60 -0.31
C GLY A 102 -38.66 23.07 -0.48
N ALA A 103 -37.98 23.87 -1.30
CA ALA A 103 -38.17 25.32 -1.35
C ALA A 103 -39.28 25.82 -2.30
N ARG A 104 -39.94 24.92 -3.05
CA ARG A 104 -41.03 25.28 -3.98
C ARG A 104 -42.43 25.19 -3.35
N ALA A 105 -42.60 24.45 -2.25
CA ALA A 105 -43.90 24.27 -1.61
C ALA A 105 -44.29 25.47 -0.72
N TYR A 106 -43.33 26.15 -0.08
CA TYR A 106 -43.63 27.26 0.84
C TYR A 106 -44.02 28.56 0.12
N ARG A 107 -43.45 28.83 -1.07
CA ARG A 107 -43.81 30.03 -1.85
C ARG A 107 -45.25 30.03 -2.36
N LYS A 108 -45.84 28.86 -2.62
CA LYS A 108 -47.25 28.78 -3.02
C LYS A 108 -48.24 29.13 -1.89
N GLN A 109 -47.82 29.06 -0.63
CA GLN A 109 -48.67 29.50 0.49
C GLN A 109 -48.56 31.00 0.76
N ILE A 110 -47.43 31.62 0.42
CA ILE A 110 -47.23 33.07 0.60
C ILE A 110 -48.00 33.88 -0.46
N GLU A 111 -48.14 33.36 -1.69
CA GLU A 111 -48.90 34.04 -2.76
C GLU A 111 -50.43 33.83 -2.68
N ALA A 112 -50.92 32.99 -1.76
CA ALA A 112 -52.35 32.69 -1.61
C ALA A 112 -52.99 33.34 -0.36
N ASN A 113 -52.32 34.30 0.26
CA ASN A 113 -52.80 35.13 1.37
C ASN A 113 -52.57 36.61 1.04
#